data_AF-A0A534LMR2-F1
#
_entry.id   AF-A0A534LMR2-F1
#
_cell.length_a   1.000
_cell.length_b   1.000
_cell.length_c   1.000
_cell.angle_alpha   90.00
_cell.angle_beta   90.00
_cell.angle_gamma   90.00
#
_symmetry.space_group_name_H-M   'P 1'
#
loop_
_entity.id
_entity.type
_entity.pdbx_description
1 polymer ?
#
loop_
_entity_poly.entity_id
_entity_poly.type
_entity_poly.pdbx_seq_one_letter_code
_entity_poly.pdbx_strand_id
1 'polypeptide(L)'
;MICSDKTGTLTKGEMNVRVLVTGTVEYEVIGEGFNPTGTVRTGGRVADLTAHPGLQQLLECGVLCNDAVLRQEGTRWIVEGDPTEGALLVAARRAGMDPTAIRARWPRVAEIAFTSERKKMS
;
A
#
# COMPACT_ATOMS: atom_id res chain seq x y z
N MET A 1 -37.85 -0.34 6.77
CA MET A 1 -36.90 -0.51 5.65
C MET A 1 -35.69 0.35 5.97
N ILE A 2 -34.51 -0.25 6.16
CA ILE A 2 -33.26 0.50 6.40
C ILE A 2 -32.41 0.36 5.14
N CYS A 3 -32.18 1.47 4.45
CA CYS A 3 -31.24 1.58 3.33
C CYS A 3 -29.99 2.26 3.86
N SER A 4 -28.86 1.54 3.93
CA SER A 4 -27.61 2.09 4.46
C SER A 4 -26.49 1.88 3.45
N ASP A 5 -25.72 2.96 3.21
CA ASP A 5 -24.59 2.97 2.28
C ASP A 5 -23.36 2.29 2.89
N LYS A 6 -22.53 1.67 2.05
CA LYS A 6 -21.46 0.72 2.42
C LYS A 6 -20.30 1.40 3.15
N THR A 7 -19.96 2.62 2.76
CA THR A 7 -18.75 3.31 3.23
C THR A 7 -19.06 4.10 4.50
N GLY A 8 -18.48 3.69 5.62
CA GLY A 8 -18.64 4.36 6.94
C GLY A 8 -19.64 3.71 7.90
N THR A 9 -20.51 2.79 7.44
CA THR A 9 -21.51 2.14 8.32
C THR A 9 -21.21 0.65 8.59
N LEU A 10 -20.57 -0.07 7.66
CA LEU A 10 -20.29 -1.51 7.79
C LEU A 10 -18.80 -1.88 7.79
N THR A 11 -17.93 -0.94 7.37
CA THR A 11 -16.48 -1.15 7.28
C THR A 11 -15.77 0.01 7.96
N LYS A 12 -14.58 -0.22 8.54
CA LYS A 12 -13.81 0.82 9.25
C LYS A 12 -13.26 1.94 8.35
N GLY A 13 -13.53 1.92 7.04
CA GLY A 13 -12.91 2.83 6.06
C GLY A 13 -11.42 2.55 5.82
N GLU A 14 -10.87 1.50 6.42
CA GLU A 14 -9.47 1.11 6.29
C GLU A 14 -9.31 0.11 5.13
N MET A 15 -8.71 0.57 4.04
CA MET A 15 -8.33 -0.30 2.92
C MET A 15 -7.08 -1.10 3.28
N ASN A 16 -7.01 -2.35 2.81
CA ASN A 16 -5.89 -3.24 3.08
C ASN A 16 -5.56 -4.06 1.83
N VAL A 17 -4.29 -4.02 1.42
CA VAL A 17 -3.80 -4.91 0.36
C VAL A 17 -3.80 -6.34 0.90
N ARG A 18 -4.44 -7.26 0.18
CA ARG A 18 -4.50 -8.68 0.55
C ARG A 18 -3.54 -9.54 -0.27
N VAL A 19 -3.44 -9.23 -1.56
CA VAL A 19 -2.67 -10.00 -2.52
C VAL A 19 -1.93 -9.04 -3.44
N LEU A 20 -0.66 -9.35 -3.72
CA LEU A 20 0.16 -8.72 -4.75
C LEU A 20 0.52 -9.78 -5.80
N VAL A 21 0.58 -9.40 -7.07
CA VAL A 21 0.94 -10.34 -8.15
C VAL A 21 2.00 -9.71 -9.04
N THR A 22 3.08 -10.45 -9.29
CA THR A 22 4.14 -10.05 -10.23
C THR A 22 4.45 -11.19 -11.18
N GLY A 23 4.17 -11.03 -12.48
CA GLY A 23 4.25 -12.13 -13.44
C GLY A 23 3.32 -13.28 -13.03
N THR A 24 3.90 -14.44 -12.74
CA THR A 24 3.15 -15.64 -12.29
C THR A 24 3.24 -15.87 -10.78
N VAL A 25 3.86 -14.97 -10.02
CA VAL A 25 4.05 -15.12 -8.56
C VAL A 25 3.02 -14.30 -7.82
N GLU A 26 2.33 -14.95 -6.89
CA GLU A 26 1.40 -14.34 -5.95
C GLU A 26 2.06 -14.18 -4.58
N TYR A 27 1.78 -13.06 -3.92
CA TYR A 27 2.22 -12.77 -2.56
C TYR A 27 1.02 -12.40 -1.70
N GLU A 28 0.90 -13.07 -0.56
CA GLU A 28 -0.09 -12.79 0.47
C GLU A 28 0.43 -11.71 1.42
N VAL A 29 -0.38 -10.67 1.64
CA VAL A 29 -0.06 -9.59 2.58
C VAL A 29 -0.79 -9.84 3.90
N ILE A 30 -0.02 -10.16 4.93
CA ILE A 30 -0.51 -10.44 6.29
C ILE A 30 -0.48 -9.16 7.11
N GLY A 31 -1.59 -8.87 7.78
CA GLY A 31 -1.76 -7.72 8.67
C GLY A 31 -3.14 -7.09 8.49
N GLU A 32 -3.52 -6.20 9.40
CA GLU A 32 -4.83 -5.55 9.40
C GLU A 32 -4.74 -4.02 9.48
N GLY A 33 -5.68 -3.37 8.81
CA GLY A 33 -5.79 -1.92 8.79
C GLY A 33 -4.52 -1.24 8.30
N PHE A 34 -4.30 -0.03 8.82
CA PHE A 34 -3.12 0.77 8.53
C PHE A 34 -1.91 0.48 9.43
N ASN A 35 -2.01 -0.51 10.32
CA ASN A 35 -0.85 -0.92 11.12
C ASN A 35 0.20 -1.58 10.19
N PRO A 36 1.43 -1.05 10.09
CA PRO A 36 2.48 -1.61 9.24
C PRO A 36 3.07 -2.91 9.79
N THR A 37 2.68 -3.35 10.99
CA THR A 37 3.00 -4.68 11.50
C THR A 37 2.36 -5.72 10.59
N GLY A 38 3.17 -6.69 10.16
CA GLY A 38 2.74 -7.70 9.21
C GLY A 38 3.90 -8.24 8.41
N THR A 39 3.57 -9.08 7.43
CA THR A 39 4.57 -9.66 6.52
C THR A 39 3.97 -9.81 5.13
N VAL A 40 4.82 -9.82 4.10
CA VAL A 40 4.45 -10.29 2.76
C VAL A 40 5.01 -11.69 2.58
N ARG A 41 4.20 -12.65 2.15
CA ARG A 41 4.55 -14.07 2.05
C ARG A 41 4.32 -14.62 0.66
N THR A 42 5.15 -15.57 0.24
CA THR A 42 4.92 -16.40 -0.95
C THR A 42 5.42 -17.81 -0.69
N GLY A 43 4.74 -18.83 -1.23
CA GLY A 43 5.06 -20.23 -0.95
C GLY A 43 5.05 -20.58 0.55
N GLY A 44 4.22 -19.92 1.35
CA GLY A 44 4.14 -20.10 2.79
C GLY A 44 5.33 -19.54 3.59
N ARG A 45 6.26 -18.79 2.99
CA ARG A 45 7.41 -18.17 3.67
C ARG A 45 7.37 -16.65 3.50
N VAL A 46 8.03 -15.92 4.41
CA VAL A 46 8.20 -14.46 4.24
C VAL A 46 9.01 -14.23 2.96
N ALA A 47 8.52 -13.34 2.10
CA ALA A 47 9.15 -13.03 0.83
C ALA A 47 10.44 -12.23 1.07
N ASP A 48 11.55 -12.71 0.50
CA ASP A 48 12.81 -11.98 0.47
C ASP A 48 12.82 -11.05 -0.76
N LEU A 49 12.84 -9.74 -0.53
CA LEU A 49 12.83 -8.75 -1.62
C LEU A 49 14.01 -8.93 -2.59
N THR A 50 15.16 -9.42 -2.12
CA THR A 50 16.33 -9.64 -2.97
C THR A 50 16.15 -10.82 -3.94
N ALA A 51 15.39 -11.84 -3.52
CA ALA A 51 15.00 -12.97 -4.36
C ALA A 51 13.79 -12.67 -5.26
N HIS A 52 13.04 -11.59 -4.94
CA HIS A 52 11.81 -11.20 -5.63
C HIS A 52 11.88 -9.75 -6.14
N PRO A 53 12.74 -9.43 -7.13
CA PRO A 53 12.92 -8.07 -7.62
C PRO A 53 11.64 -7.46 -8.20
N GLY A 54 10.74 -8.27 -8.78
CA GLY A 54 9.44 -7.81 -9.26
C GLY A 54 8.54 -7.30 -8.13
N LEU A 55 8.55 -7.96 -6.96
CA LEU A 55 7.81 -7.50 -5.78
C LEU A 55 8.36 -6.17 -5.28
N GLN A 56 9.70 -6.06 -5.21
CA GLN A 56 10.36 -4.83 -4.83
C GLN A 56 9.96 -3.67 -5.75
N GLN A 57 10.07 -3.86 -7.07
CA GLN A 57 9.70 -2.84 -8.05
C GLN A 57 8.22 -2.44 -7.96
N LEU A 58 7.31 -3.42 -7.81
CA LEU A 58 5.88 -3.15 -7.67
C LEU A 58 5.60 -2.26 -6.44
N LEU A 59 6.22 -2.58 -5.30
CA LEU A 59 6.06 -1.80 -4.07
C LEU A 59 6.73 -0.43 -4.16
N GLU A 60 7.90 -0.33 -4.81
CA GLU A 60 8.55 0.96 -5.11
C GLU A 60 7.63 1.85 -5.96
N CYS A 61 7.02 1.31 -7.02
CA CYS A 61 6.04 2.04 -7.82
C CYS A 61 4.85 2.52 -6.95
N GLY A 62 4.33 1.64 -6.09
CA GLY A 62 3.24 1.98 -5.17
C GLY A 62 3.61 3.01 -4.10
N VAL A 63 4.90 3.22 -3.82
CA VAL A 63 5.40 4.25 -2.89
C VAL A 63 5.64 5.59 -3.60
N LEU A 64 6.16 5.56 -4.83
CA LEU A 64 6.56 6.74 -5.59
C LEU A 64 5.37 7.41 -6.30
N CYS A 65 4.43 6.61 -6.79
CA CYS A 65 3.18 7.06 -7.42
C CYS A 65 2.06 7.11 -6.38
N ASN A 66 2.26 7.91 -5.33
CA ASN A 66 1.40 7.91 -4.14
C ASN A 66 1.52 9.23 -3.38
N ASP A 67 0.38 9.86 -3.09
CA ASP A 67 0.30 11.13 -2.35
C ASP A 67 -0.07 10.94 -0.88
N ALA A 68 -0.51 9.74 -0.50
CA ALA A 68 -0.83 9.45 0.87
C ALA A 68 0.40 9.54 1.80
N VAL A 69 0.09 9.79 3.07
CA VAL A 69 1.05 9.81 4.18
C VAL A 69 0.56 8.88 5.27
N LEU A 70 1.40 7.89 5.59
CA LEU A 70 1.19 6.99 6.73
C LEU A 70 1.87 7.60 7.97
N ARG A 71 1.09 7.97 8.99
CA ARG A 71 1.59 8.57 10.24
C ARG A 71 1.16 7.73 11.44
N GLN A 72 2.00 7.72 12.47
CA GLN A 72 1.63 7.18 13.78
C GLN A 72 1.20 8.31 14.73
N GLU A 73 -0.02 8.21 15.26
CA GLU A 73 -0.57 9.11 16.28
C GLU A 73 -0.79 8.32 17.58
N GLY A 74 0.13 8.51 18.54
CA GLY A 74 0.17 7.70 19.76
C GLY A 74 0.36 6.22 19.44
N THR A 75 -0.66 5.40 19.71
CA THR A 75 -0.65 3.96 19.43
C THR A 75 -1.31 3.56 18.12
N ARG A 76 -1.96 4.51 17.41
CA ARG A 76 -2.70 4.24 16.19
C ARG A 76 -1.92 4.69 14.95
N TRP A 77 -2.08 3.95 13.87
CA TRP A 77 -1.61 4.34 12.55
C TRP A 77 -2.77 4.92 11.77
N ILE A 78 -2.54 6.09 11.16
CA ILE A 78 -3.50 6.79 10.32
C ILE A 78 -2.91 7.03 8.94
N VAL A 79 -3.80 7.10 7.96
CA VAL A 79 -3.48 7.51 6.59
C VAL A 79 -4.12 8.87 6.36
N GLU A 80 -3.30 9.82 5.95
CA GLU A 80 -3.75 11.09 5.36
C GLU A 80 -3.69 10.96 3.84
N GLY A 81 -4.77 11.30 3.15
CA GLY A 81 -4.91 11.10 1.69
C GLY A 81 -5.87 9.96 1.35
N ASP A 82 -5.73 9.40 0.15
CA ASP A 82 -6.60 8.33 -0.32
C ASP A 82 -6.32 7.00 0.45
N PRO A 83 -7.36 6.31 0.95
CA PRO A 83 -7.19 5.05 1.66
C PRO A 83 -6.52 3.94 0.82
N THR A 84 -6.75 3.90 -0.49
CA THR A 84 -6.16 2.91 -1.40
C THR A 84 -4.66 3.15 -1.53
N GLU A 85 -4.26 4.42 -1.69
CA GLU A 85 -2.86 4.81 -1.69
C GLU A 85 -2.19 4.49 -0.35
N GLY A 86 -2.83 4.81 0.78
CA GLY A 86 -2.29 4.46 2.10
C GLY A 86 -2.07 2.96 2.28
N ALA A 87 -2.97 2.13 1.76
CA ALA A 87 -2.84 0.68 1.81
C ALA A 87 -1.58 0.18 1.08
N LEU A 88 -1.16 0.83 -0.02
CA LEU A 88 0.09 0.51 -0.73
C LEU A 88 1.32 0.86 0.12
N LEU A 89 1.32 1.99 0.83
CA LEU A 89 2.41 2.35 1.74
C LEU A 89 2.54 1.36 2.90
N VAL A 90 1.41 0.92 3.44
CA VAL A 90 1.37 -0.10 4.50
C VAL A 90 1.89 -1.45 3.98
N ALA A 91 1.53 -1.85 2.76
CA ALA A 91 2.04 -3.07 2.14
C ALA A 91 3.57 -3.02 1.95
N ALA A 92 4.11 -1.88 1.51
CA ALA A 92 5.56 -1.68 1.40
C ALA A 92 6.27 -1.80 2.76
N ARG A 93 5.72 -1.18 3.81
CA ARG A 93 6.24 -1.31 5.19
C ARG A 93 6.22 -2.76 5.68
N ARG A 94 5.14 -3.52 5.42
CA ARG A 94 5.02 -4.95 5.78
C ARG A 94 6.00 -5.84 5.01
N ALA A 95 6.46 -5.41 3.84
CA ALA A 95 7.53 -6.06 3.10
C ALA A 95 8.94 -5.69 3.62
N GLY A 96 9.04 -4.86 4.66
CA GLY A 96 10.30 -4.40 5.23
C GLY A 96 10.90 -3.17 4.54
N MET A 97 10.13 -2.48 3.69
CA MET A 97 10.59 -1.28 2.99
C MET A 97 10.31 -0.01 3.79
N ASP A 98 11.13 1.03 3.59
CA ASP A 98 10.90 2.36 4.15
C ASP A 98 10.48 3.34 3.04
N PRO A 99 9.18 3.70 2.93
CA PRO A 99 8.69 4.68 1.99
C PRO A 99 9.43 6.02 2.03
N THR A 100 9.85 6.47 3.22
CA THR A 100 10.57 7.75 3.36
C THR A 100 11.94 7.68 2.69
N ALA A 101 12.70 6.61 2.95
CA ALA A 101 13.99 6.39 2.30
C ALA A 101 13.86 6.20 0.78
N ILE A 102 12.83 5.52 0.29
CA ILE A 102 12.58 5.32 -1.14
C ILE A 102 12.30 6.66 -1.82
N ARG A 103 11.42 7.50 -1.26
CA ARG A 103 11.12 8.83 -1.80
C ARG A 103 12.34 9.76 -1.77
N ALA A 104 13.19 9.65 -0.76
CA ALA A 104 14.44 10.41 -0.69
C ALA A 104 15.45 9.98 -1.77
N ARG A 105 15.51 8.66 -2.08
CA ARG A 105 16.36 8.12 -3.14
C ARG A 105 15.87 8.47 -4.54
N TRP A 106 14.56 8.59 -4.73
CA TRP A 106 13.92 8.90 -6.01
C TRP A 106 13.00 10.13 -5.86
N PRO A 107 13.56 11.35 -5.82
CA PRO A 107 12.77 12.56 -5.68
C PRO A 107 11.78 12.71 -6.85
N ARG A 108 10.51 12.95 -6.54
CA ARG A 108 9.46 13.16 -7.55
C ARG A 108 9.69 14.50 -8.25
N VAL A 109 9.96 14.46 -9.56
CA VAL A 109 10.20 15.65 -10.38
C VAL A 109 8.89 16.25 -10.91
N ALA A 110 7.96 15.39 -11.30
CA ALA A 110 6.65 15.75 -11.81
C ALA A 110 5.64 14.66 -11.49
N GLU A 111 4.36 14.97 -11.67
CA GLU A 111 3.26 14.06 -11.46
C GLU A 111 2.15 14.38 -12.46
N ILE A 112 1.46 13.35 -12.94
CA ILE A 112 0.17 13.48 -13.60
C ILE A 112 -0.89 12.82 -12.72
N ALA A 113 -1.66 13.68 -12.04
CA ALA A 113 -2.70 13.27 -11.11
C ALA A 113 -3.75 12.34 -11.76
N PHE A 114 -4.42 11.57 -10.90
CA PHE A 114 -5.53 10.73 -11.30
C PHE A 114 -6.67 11.57 -11.90
N THR A 115 -7.23 11.08 -13.00
CA THR A 115 -8.45 11.63 -13.63
C THR A 115 -9.40 10.48 -13.96
N SER A 116 -10.70 10.71 -13.88
CA SER A 116 -11.70 9.68 -14.18
C SER A 116 -11.66 9.21 -15.63
N GLU A 117 -11.17 10.07 -16.53
CA GLU A 117 -10.98 9.79 -17.95
C GLU A 117 -9.82 8.81 -18.18
N ARG A 118 -8.67 9.03 -17.52
CA ARG A 118 -7.48 8.17 -17.69
C ARG A 118 -7.46 6.97 -16.74
N LYS A 119 -8.16 7.06 -15.62
CA LYS A 119 -8.20 6.06 -14.54
C LYS A 119 -6.81 5.63 -14.06
N LYS A 120 -5.87 6.58 -14.04
CA LYS A 120 -4.45 6.34 -13.80
C LYS A 120 -3.77 7.59 -13.23
N MET A 121 -2.86 7.37 -12.30
CA MET A 121 -1.81 8.31 -11.85
C MET A 121 -0.44 7.86 -12.40
N SER A 122 0.49 8.79 -12.64
CA SER A 122 1.89 8.49 -13.00
C SER A 122 2.83 9.66 -12.83
#